data_AF-A0A6V7PQN4-F1
#
_entry.id   AF-A0A6V7PQN4-F1
#
_cell.length_a   1.000
_cell.length_b   1.000
_cell.length_c   1.000
_cell.angle_alpha   90.00
_cell.angle_beta   90.00
_cell.angle_gamma   90.00
#
_symmetry.space_group_name_H-M   'P 1'
#
loop_
_entity.id
_entity.type
_entity.pdbx_description
1 polymer ?
#
loop_
_entity_poly.entity_id
_entity_poly.type
_entity_poly.pdbx_seq_one_letter_code
_entity_poly.pdbx_strand_id
1 'polypeptide(L)'
;MKLQEKPKKYYFVVANAKFMLDEEEHFKELLYEKLRLYGERNKEQDFWLVVEPKFLDKFPDITKRLKRPAAALVSTDRSWITFMKLRLDRVLSDSFDADTLEDALACNPVDLHFEKPENWTAPYKKYEFGWWGRSYLRHQSSEN
;
A
#
# COMPACT_ATOMS: atom_id res chain seq x y z
N MET A 1 18.70 -13.84 25.93
CA MET A 1 19.27 -13.64 24.58
C MET A 1 18.18 -13.03 23.71
N LYS A 2 18.38 -11.82 23.16
CA LYS A 2 17.50 -11.32 22.09
C LYS A 2 17.88 -12.08 20.82
N LEU A 3 16.95 -12.83 20.25
CA LEU A 3 17.11 -13.37 18.89
C LEU A 3 17.29 -12.15 17.98
N GLN A 4 18.46 -12.01 17.35
CA GLN A 4 18.62 -11.07 16.25
C GLN A 4 17.81 -11.63 15.08
N GLU A 5 16.58 -11.15 14.91
CA GLU A 5 15.81 -11.42 13.71
C GLU A 5 16.56 -10.83 12.52
N LYS A 6 16.80 -11.66 11.50
CA LYS A 6 17.46 -11.20 10.28
C LYS A 6 16.52 -10.21 9.57
N PRO A 7 17.06 -9.13 8.98
CA PRO A 7 16.25 -8.17 8.24
C PRO A 7 15.46 -8.87 7.15
N LYS A 8 14.16 -8.58 7.08
CA LYS A 8 13.23 -9.15 6.11
C LYS A 8 13.15 -8.23 4.89
N LYS A 9 13.11 -8.84 3.71
CA LYS A 9 13.02 -8.11 2.44
C LYS A 9 11.56 -7.81 2.08
N TYR A 10 11.29 -6.55 1.83
CA TYR A 10 10.01 -6.01 1.38
C TYR A 10 10.13 -5.47 -0.03
N TYR A 11 9.08 -5.62 -0.81
CA TYR A 11 8.92 -5.11 -2.16
C TYR A 11 7.77 -4.12 -2.14
N PHE A 12 7.84 -3.08 -2.97
CA PHE A 12 6.76 -2.11 -3.03
C PHE A 12 6.51 -1.58 -4.43
N VAL A 13 5.26 -1.15 -4.66
CA VAL A 13 4.91 -0.15 -5.67
C VAL A 13 4.46 1.12 -4.96
N VAL A 14 4.81 2.29 -5.51
CA VAL A 14 4.47 3.60 -4.94
C VAL A 14 4.03 4.58 -6.02
N ALA A 15 3.04 5.41 -5.71
CA ALA A 15 2.63 6.54 -6.52
C ALA A 15 2.11 7.69 -5.66
N ASN A 16 1.72 8.78 -6.30
CA ASN A 16 1.00 9.86 -5.63
C ASN A 16 -0.31 9.31 -5.02
N ALA A 17 -0.63 9.75 -3.80
CA ALA A 17 -1.77 9.26 -3.05
C ALA A 17 -3.11 9.48 -3.76
N LYS A 18 -3.29 10.62 -4.46
CA LYS A 18 -4.53 10.89 -5.22
C LYS A 18 -4.72 9.86 -6.32
N PHE A 19 -3.67 9.59 -7.11
CA PHE A 19 -3.72 8.56 -8.13
C PHE A 19 -4.06 7.18 -7.53
N MET A 20 -3.31 6.75 -6.51
CA MET A 20 -3.42 5.39 -6.00
C MET A 20 -4.70 5.13 -5.19
N LEU A 21 -5.23 6.15 -4.51
CA LEU A 21 -6.33 5.99 -3.53
C LEU A 21 -7.67 6.56 -4.01
N ASP A 22 -7.67 7.44 -5.02
CA ASP A 22 -8.90 8.10 -5.51
C ASP A 22 -9.14 7.92 -7.01
N GLU A 23 -8.10 7.97 -7.86
CA GLU A 23 -8.25 7.88 -9.33
C GLU A 23 -8.16 6.45 -9.87
N GLU A 24 -7.33 5.58 -9.29
CA GLU A 24 -7.23 4.17 -9.71
C GLU A 24 -8.37 3.34 -9.09
N GLU A 25 -9.48 3.29 -9.82
CA GLU A 25 -10.70 2.61 -9.37
C GLU A 25 -10.55 1.09 -9.23
N HIS A 26 -9.66 0.43 -9.96
CA HIS A 26 -9.51 -1.03 -9.84
C HIS A 26 -8.63 -1.44 -8.65
N PHE A 27 -7.85 -0.52 -8.09
CA PHE A 27 -6.85 -0.85 -7.08
C PHE A 27 -7.49 -1.39 -5.81
N LYS A 28 -8.58 -0.76 -5.35
CA LYS A 28 -9.33 -1.21 -4.18
C LYS A 28 -9.84 -2.64 -4.36
N GLU A 29 -10.51 -2.93 -5.46
CA GLU A 29 -11.06 -4.26 -5.75
C GLU A 29 -9.99 -5.34 -5.76
N LEU A 30 -8.84 -5.08 -6.40
CA LEU A 30 -7.70 -6.00 -6.38
C LEU A 30 -7.23 -6.31 -4.96
N LEU A 31 -7.16 -5.30 -4.08
CA LEU A 31 -6.75 -5.50 -2.69
C LEU A 31 -7.81 -6.24 -1.86
N TYR A 32 -9.09 -5.91 -2.03
CA TYR A 32 -10.20 -6.57 -1.35
C TYR A 32 -10.28 -8.05 -1.74
N GLU A 33 -10.21 -8.36 -3.03
CA GLU A 33 -10.25 -9.73 -3.53
C GLU A 33 -9.04 -10.53 -3.05
N LYS A 34 -7.85 -9.92 -3.04
CA LYS A 34 -6.64 -10.54 -2.50
C LYS A 34 -6.79 -10.87 -1.02
N LEU A 35 -7.36 -9.96 -0.22
CA LEU A 35 -7.60 -10.19 1.21
C LEU A 35 -8.64 -11.30 1.43
N ARG A 36 -9.72 -11.31 0.64
CA ARG A 36 -10.75 -12.36 0.65
C ARG A 36 -10.15 -13.73 0.35
N LEU A 37 -9.35 -13.82 -0.72
CA LEU A 37 -8.64 -15.03 -1.11
C LEU A 37 -7.71 -15.56 0.01
N TYR A 38 -7.07 -14.66 0.75
CA TYR A 38 -6.20 -15.04 1.86
C TYR A 38 -7.01 -15.64 3.02
N GLY A 39 -8.14 -15.02 3.36
CA GLY A 39 -9.08 -15.57 4.36
C GLY A 39 -9.63 -16.94 3.94
N GLU A 40 -10.08 -17.08 2.69
CA GLU A 40 -10.60 -18.35 2.16
C GLU A 40 -9.57 -19.48 2.15
N ARG A 41 -8.29 -19.15 1.95
CA ARG A 41 -7.18 -20.12 1.91
C ARG A 41 -6.43 -20.26 3.23
N ASN A 42 -6.88 -19.59 4.29
CA ASN A 42 -6.19 -19.51 5.57
C ASN A 42 -4.70 -19.11 5.41
N LYS A 43 -4.42 -18.19 4.48
CA LYS A 43 -3.08 -17.67 4.21
C LYS A 43 -2.85 -16.41 5.05
N GLU A 44 -1.71 -16.33 5.72
CA GLU A 44 -1.30 -15.12 6.43
C GLU A 44 -1.13 -13.93 5.47
N GLN A 45 -1.59 -12.75 5.92
CA GLN A 45 -1.44 -11.51 5.18
C GLN A 45 0.03 -11.11 5.09
N ASP A 46 0.48 -10.86 3.86
CA ASP A 46 1.86 -10.53 3.53
C ASP A 46 1.95 -9.22 2.71
N PHE A 47 0.90 -8.41 2.72
CA PHE A 47 0.83 -7.12 2.04
C PHE A 47 0.07 -6.06 2.84
N TRP A 48 0.45 -4.79 2.66
CA TRP A 48 -0.07 -3.65 3.41
C TRP A 48 -0.07 -2.39 2.54
N LEU A 49 -0.96 -1.45 2.85
CA LEU A 49 -1.04 -0.16 2.19
C LEU A 49 -0.57 0.92 3.16
N VAL A 50 0.47 1.66 2.78
CA VAL A 50 1.11 2.67 3.63
C VAL A 50 0.97 4.03 2.97
N VAL A 51 0.28 4.95 3.65
CA VAL A 51 0.18 6.34 3.25
C VAL A 51 1.39 7.09 3.79
N GLU A 52 2.03 7.89 2.95
CA GLU A 52 3.24 8.66 3.23
C GLU A 52 4.33 7.83 3.96
N PRO A 53 4.86 6.76 3.31
CA PRO A 53 5.80 5.86 3.95
C PRO A 53 7.15 6.53 4.24
N LYS A 54 7.67 6.34 5.46
CA LYS A 54 8.99 6.85 5.89
C LYS A 54 10.15 6.20 5.17
N PHE A 55 10.02 4.94 4.76
CA PHE A 55 11.11 4.25 4.06
C PHE A 55 11.49 4.92 2.73
N LEU A 56 10.62 5.76 2.15
CA LEU A 56 10.91 6.51 0.92
C LEU A 56 12.10 7.47 1.06
N ASP A 57 12.46 7.87 2.28
CA ASP A 57 13.62 8.72 2.52
C ASP A 57 14.94 8.02 2.14
N LYS A 58 14.93 6.68 2.06
CA LYS A 58 16.05 5.86 1.55
C LYS A 58 16.14 5.86 0.02
N PHE A 59 15.15 6.40 -0.70
CA PHE A 59 15.01 6.34 -2.16
C PHE A 59 14.94 7.74 -2.78
N PRO A 60 16.04 8.51 -2.81
CA PRO A 60 16.06 9.87 -3.35
C PRO A 60 15.65 9.94 -4.83
N ASP A 61 15.98 8.92 -5.63
CA ASP A 61 15.65 8.92 -7.06
C ASP A 61 14.18 8.64 -7.35
N ILE A 62 13.50 7.92 -6.44
CA ILE A 62 12.05 7.73 -6.47
C ILE A 62 11.36 9.02 -6.02
N THR A 63 11.78 9.57 -4.88
CA THR A 63 11.14 10.76 -4.29
C THR A 63 11.23 12.00 -5.17
N LYS A 64 12.34 12.20 -5.91
CA LYS A 64 12.45 13.29 -6.91
C LYS A 64 11.39 13.24 -8.01
N ARG A 65 10.91 12.04 -8.35
CA ARG A 65 9.93 11.81 -9.43
C ARG A 65 8.49 11.73 -8.90
N LEU A 66 8.35 11.58 -7.58
CA LEU A 66 7.09 11.27 -6.92
C LEU A 66 6.46 12.55 -6.38
N LYS A 67 5.24 12.85 -6.84
CA LYS A 67 4.44 13.91 -6.22
C LYS A 67 3.92 13.42 -4.87
N ARG A 68 4.21 14.15 -3.80
CA ARG A 68 3.67 13.89 -2.45
C ARG A 68 2.31 14.59 -2.24
N PRO A 69 1.44 14.10 -1.35
CA PRO A 69 1.59 12.88 -0.55
C PRO A 69 1.66 11.60 -1.39
N ALA A 70 2.37 10.59 -0.90
CA ALA A 70 2.57 9.30 -1.55
C ALA A 70 1.73 8.20 -0.90
N ALA A 71 1.42 7.16 -1.65
CA ALA A 71 0.90 5.90 -1.13
C ALA A 71 1.71 4.74 -1.72
N ALA A 72 1.99 3.73 -0.91
CA ALA A 72 2.71 2.53 -1.32
C ALA A 72 1.97 1.27 -0.93
N LEU A 73 1.89 0.32 -1.86
CA LEU A 73 1.57 -1.07 -1.57
C LEU A 73 2.88 -1.79 -1.29
N VAL A 74 3.03 -2.32 -0.08
CA VAL A 74 4.21 -3.02 0.41
C VAL A 74 3.86 -4.48 0.60
N SER A 75 4.74 -5.41 0.20
CA SER A 75 4.53 -6.84 0.41
C SER A 75 5.86 -7.60 0.50
N THR A 76 5.85 -8.75 1.16
CA THR A 76 6.99 -9.68 1.10
C THR A 76 6.93 -10.61 -0.12
N ASP A 77 5.83 -10.59 -0.89
CA ASP A 77 5.66 -11.33 -2.14
C ASP A 77 6.11 -10.49 -3.35
N ARG A 78 7.31 -10.79 -3.86
CA ARG A 78 7.88 -10.13 -5.05
C ARG A 78 7.01 -10.30 -6.30
N SER A 79 6.43 -11.48 -6.48
CA SER A 79 5.63 -11.80 -7.67
C SER A 79 4.37 -10.95 -7.67
N TRP A 80 3.76 -10.77 -6.50
CA TRP A 80 2.61 -9.88 -6.33
C TRP A 80 2.95 -8.42 -6.65
N ILE A 81 4.04 -7.89 -6.12
CA ILE A 81 4.48 -6.51 -6.42
C ILE A 81 4.84 -6.34 -7.90
N THR A 82 5.44 -7.34 -8.53
CA THR A 82 5.73 -7.32 -9.97
C THR A 82 4.45 -7.28 -10.79
N PHE A 83 3.45 -8.10 -10.44
CA PHE A 83 2.12 -8.05 -11.07
C PHE A 83 1.48 -6.67 -10.91
N MET A 84 1.52 -6.10 -9.71
CA MET A 84 0.96 -4.76 -9.45
C MET A 84 1.70 -3.67 -10.23
N LYS A 85 3.02 -3.78 -10.40
CA LYS A 85 3.80 -2.85 -11.23
C LYS A 85 3.41 -2.89 -12.71
N LEU A 86 3.02 -4.05 -13.23
CA LEU A 86 2.53 -4.21 -14.61
C LEU A 86 1.07 -3.74 -14.76
N ARG A 87 0.24 -3.95 -13.72
CA ARG A 87 -1.18 -3.60 -13.72
C ARG A 87 -1.42 -2.10 -13.52
N LEU A 88 -0.52 -1.43 -12.81
CA LEU A 88 -0.59 -0.01 -12.49
C LEU A 88 0.45 0.75 -13.33
N ASP A 89 -0.01 1.46 -14.36
CA ASP A 89 0.86 2.10 -15.36
C ASP A 89 1.77 3.17 -14.74
N ARG A 90 1.23 3.99 -13.81
CA ARG A 90 1.87 5.20 -13.29
C ARG A 90 2.51 5.05 -11.90
N VAL A 91 3.01 3.85 -11.59
CA VAL A 91 3.69 3.58 -10.29
C VAL A 91 5.19 3.37 -10.46
N LEU A 92 5.95 3.71 -9.43
CA LEU A 92 7.35 3.35 -9.26
C LEU A 92 7.44 2.09 -8.39
N SER A 93 8.55 1.36 -8.43
CA SER A 93 8.73 0.13 -7.64
C SER A 93 10.18 -0.09 -7.26
N ASP A 94 10.42 -0.63 -6.07
CA ASP A 94 11.73 -1.09 -5.63
C ASP A 94 11.56 -2.09 -4.45
N SER A 95 12.64 -2.41 -3.76
CA SER A 95 12.68 -3.23 -2.57
C SER A 95 13.58 -2.64 -1.49
N PHE A 96 13.28 -2.92 -0.24
CA PHE A 96 14.10 -2.54 0.91
C PHE A 96 14.10 -3.65 1.95
N ASP A 97 15.10 -3.61 2.83
CA ASP A 97 15.18 -4.47 4.00
C ASP A 97 14.75 -3.69 5.25
N ALA A 98 14.02 -4.36 6.14
CA ALA A 98 13.62 -3.82 7.45
C ALA A 98 13.70 -4.91 8.53
N ASP A 99 14.04 -4.49 9.74
CA ASP A 99 14.19 -5.40 10.89
C ASP A 99 12.84 -5.83 11.45
N THR A 100 11.85 -4.92 11.43
CA THR A 100 10.50 -5.16 11.96
C THR A 100 9.42 -4.77 10.95
N LEU A 101 8.22 -5.31 11.12
CA LEU A 101 7.06 -4.91 10.32
C LEU A 101 6.69 -3.45 10.59
N GLU A 102 6.80 -3.02 11.85
CA GLU A 102 6.54 -1.64 12.27
C GLU A 102 7.44 -0.65 11.54
N ASP A 103 8.73 -0.96 11.40
CA ASP A 103 9.69 -0.13 10.66
C ASP A 103 9.36 -0.11 9.16
N ALA A 104 8.96 -1.25 8.60
CA ALA A 104 8.60 -1.35 7.19
C ALA A 104 7.33 -0.56 6.83
N LEU A 105 6.40 -0.45 7.78
CA LEU A 105 5.11 0.22 7.59
C LEU A 105 5.06 1.63 8.20
N ALA A 106 6.17 2.13 8.75
CA ALA A 106 6.23 3.44 9.37
C ALA A 106 5.85 4.55 8.39
N CYS A 107 4.99 5.46 8.82
CA CYS A 107 4.47 6.57 8.00
C CYS A 107 4.67 7.94 8.66
N ASN A 108 4.66 8.99 7.84
CA ASN A 108 4.60 10.36 8.32
C ASN A 108 3.13 10.80 8.45
N PRO A 109 2.78 11.60 9.48
CA PRO A 109 1.46 12.23 9.55
C PRO A 109 1.24 13.09 8.31
N VAL A 110 0.09 12.92 7.66
CA VAL A 110 -0.29 13.71 6.50
C VAL A 110 -1.79 13.95 6.53
N ASP A 111 -2.18 15.18 6.23
CA ASP A 111 -3.58 15.52 6.00
C ASP A 111 -3.90 15.24 4.53
N LEU A 112 -4.76 14.24 4.29
CA LEU A 112 -5.18 13.86 2.95
C LEU A 112 -6.59 14.39 2.71
N HIS A 113 -6.76 15.10 1.60
CA HIS A 113 -8.07 15.52 1.13
C HIS A 113 -8.15 15.29 -0.38
N PHE A 114 -9.21 14.60 -0.82
CA PHE A 114 -9.51 14.39 -2.23
C PHE A 114 -10.84 15.06 -2.56
N GLU A 115 -10.81 16.00 -3.50
CA GLU A 115 -12.01 16.66 -3.98
C GLU A 115 -12.89 15.68 -4.74
N LYS A 116 -14.21 15.70 -4.45
CA LYS A 116 -15.17 14.94 -5.23
C LYS A 116 -15.39 15.65 -6.57
N PRO A 117 -15.46 14.90 -7.69
CA PRO A 117 -15.79 15.50 -8.97
C PRO A 117 -17.22 16.07 -8.91
N GLU A 118 -17.41 17.26 -9.48
CA GLU A 118 -18.74 17.91 -9.56
C GLU A 118 -19.74 17.05 -10.34
N ASN A 119 -19.27 16.36 -11.39
CA ASN A 119 -20.07 15.46 -12.21
C ASN A 119 -19.46 14.07 -12.21
N TRP A 120 -20.10 13.14 -11.49
CA TRP A 120 -19.76 11.73 -11.53
C TRP A 120 -20.59 11.02 -12.58
N THR A 121 -19.95 10.58 -13.67
CA THR A 121 -20.64 10.02 -14.85
C THR A 121 -20.62 8.49 -14.90
N ALA A 122 -19.88 7.82 -14.01
CA ALA A 122 -19.83 6.36 -14.00
C ALA A 122 -21.12 5.76 -13.43
N PRO A 123 -21.57 4.59 -13.93
CA PRO A 123 -22.84 3.97 -13.52
C PRO A 123 -22.83 3.37 -12.11
N TYR A 124 -21.65 3.30 -11.47
CA TYR A 124 -21.44 2.82 -10.10
C TYR A 124 -21.04 3.98 -9.19
N LYS A 125 -21.19 3.82 -7.87
CA LYS A 125 -20.77 4.84 -6.90
C LYS A 125 -19.23 4.93 -6.84
N LYS A 126 -18.69 6.14 -6.86
CA LYS A 126 -17.28 6.38 -6.51
C LYS A 126 -17.01 5.87 -5.09
N TYR A 127 -15.82 5.34 -4.84
CA TYR A 127 -15.45 4.94 -3.50
C TYR A 127 -15.42 6.11 -2.52
N GLU A 128 -15.75 5.79 -1.27
CA GLU A 128 -15.66 6.73 -0.18
C GLU A 128 -14.20 6.99 0.18
N PHE A 129 -13.90 8.24 0.52
CA PHE A 129 -12.62 8.66 1.07
C PHE A 129 -12.31 7.81 2.33
N GLY A 130 -11.06 7.36 2.46
CA GLY A 130 -10.60 6.58 3.62
C GLY A 130 -10.86 5.08 3.52
N TRP A 131 -11.28 4.54 2.36
CA TRP A 131 -11.45 3.10 2.15
C TRP A 131 -10.18 2.28 2.44
N TRP A 132 -9.01 2.91 2.30
CA TRP A 132 -7.68 2.33 2.53
C TRP A 132 -7.28 2.22 4.01
N GLY A 133 -8.18 2.51 4.94
CA GLY A 133 -7.89 2.56 6.38
C GLY A 133 -7.57 1.21 7.03
N ARG A 134 -8.18 0.94 8.19
CA ARG A 134 -7.82 -0.16 9.13
C ARG A 134 -7.60 -1.54 8.49
N SER A 135 -8.28 -1.84 7.38
CA SER A 135 -8.22 -3.12 6.66
C SER A 135 -6.82 -3.49 6.15
N TYR A 136 -5.97 -2.50 5.86
CA TYR A 136 -4.61 -2.74 5.34
C TYR A 136 -3.50 -2.37 6.32
N LEU A 137 -3.87 -1.79 7.47
CA LEU A 137 -2.94 -1.29 8.49
C LEU A 137 -2.78 -2.25 9.68
N ARG A 138 -3.70 -3.20 9.90
CA ARG A 138 -3.62 -4.12 11.04
C ARG A 138 -3.00 -5.47 10.66
N HIS A 139 -1.97 -5.84 11.40
CA HIS A 139 -1.74 -7.23 11.78
C HIS A 139 -2.97 -7.67 12.56
N GLN A 140 -3.74 -8.66 12.08
CA GLN A 140 -4.70 -9.31 12.97
C GLN A 140 -3.87 -10.08 14.00
N SER A 141 -3.62 -9.47 15.15
CA SER A 141 -3.54 -10.25 16.39
C SER A 141 -4.98 -10.58 16.72
N SER A 142 -5.32 -11.86 16.64
CA SER A 142 -6.57 -12.39 17.14
C SER A 142 -6.75 -11.94 18.59
N GLU A 143 -7.71 -11.06 18.87
CA GLU A 143 -8.28 -10.93 20.19
C GLU A 143 -9.54 -11.81 20.23
N ASN A 144 -9.43 -12.85 21.07
CA ASN A 144 -10.41 -13.85 21.53
C ASN A 144 -10.86 -14.94 20.55
#